data_AF-A0ABD1EJA5-F1
#
_entry.id   AF-A0ABD1EJA5-F1
#
_cell.length_a   1.000
_cell.length_b   1.000
_cell.length_c   1.000
_cell.angle_alpha   90.00
_cell.angle_beta   90.00
_cell.angle_gamma   90.00
#
_symmetry.space_group_name_H-M   'P 1'
#
loop_
_entity.id
_entity.type
_entity.pdbx_description
1 polymer ?
#
loop_
_entity_poly.entity_id
_entity_poly.type
_entity_poly.pdbx_seq_one_letter_code
_entity_poly.pdbx_strand_id
1 'polypeptide(L)'
;MSDIWHAFSSNIYTMFRQSWTESVRLKSQPFDSMFSSFPKKPWFYLICHCDRRFITTFIRLRSGHCLTKAFLNRMGMVDSPSCDCGSIQTIEHLLT
;
A
#
# COMPACT_ATOMS: atom_id res chain seq x y z
N MET A 1 -16.50 -26.62 5.15
CA MET A 1 -15.40 -25.65 5.38
C MET A 1 -14.88 -25.03 4.07
N SER A 2 -14.73 -25.82 2.99
CA SER A 2 -14.32 -25.33 1.67
C SER A 2 -15.27 -24.28 1.07
N ASP A 3 -16.58 -24.52 1.09
CA ASP A 3 -17.55 -23.65 0.41
C ASP A 3 -17.69 -22.26 1.03
N ILE A 4 -17.58 -22.19 2.36
CA ILE A 4 -17.60 -20.91 3.10
C ILE A 4 -16.38 -20.07 2.74
N TRP A 5 -15.20 -20.69 2.67
CA TRP A 5 -13.96 -20.00 2.27
C TRP A 5 -14.03 -19.49 0.84
N HIS A 6 -14.56 -20.28 -0.09
CA HIS A 6 -14.73 -19.87 -1.48
C HIS A 6 -15.71 -18.71 -1.63
N ALA A 7 -16.86 -18.78 -0.95
CA ALA A 7 -17.85 -17.71 -0.95
C ALA A 7 -17.27 -16.40 -0.38
N PHE A 8 -16.56 -16.48 0.75
CA PHE A 8 -15.91 -15.33 1.37
C PHE A 8 -14.82 -14.72 0.48
N SER A 9 -13.93 -15.55 -0.05
CA SER A 9 -12.84 -15.09 -0.93
C SER A 9 -13.37 -14.44 -2.20
N SER A 10 -14.42 -15.01 -2.79
CA SER A 10 -15.09 -14.44 -3.95
C SER A 10 -15.73 -13.09 -3.64
N ASN A 11 -16.35 -12.95 -2.47
CA ASN A 11 -16.96 -11.69 -2.03
C ASN A 11 -15.92 -10.59 -1.86
N ILE A 12 -14.82 -10.87 -1.13
CA ILE A 12 -13.71 -9.92 -0.95
C ILE A 12 -13.11 -9.50 -2.29
N TYR A 13 -12.92 -10.44 -3.22
CA TYR A 13 -12.41 -10.16 -4.55
C TYR A 13 -13.33 -9.19 -5.32
N THR A 14 -14.64 -9.44 -5.30
CA THR A 14 -15.64 -8.60 -5.95
C THR A 14 -15.66 -7.19 -5.36
N MET A 15 -15.66 -7.07 -4.03
CA MET A 15 -15.62 -5.76 -3.35
C MET A 15 -14.36 -4.97 -3.72
N PHE A 16 -13.20 -5.63 -3.70
CA PHE A 16 -11.94 -4.98 -4.06
C PHE A 16 -11.93 -4.53 -5.53
N ARG A 17 -12.45 -5.35 -6.44
CA ARG A 17 -12.59 -4.99 -7.86
C ARG A 17 -13.47 -3.76 -8.04
N GLN A 18 -14.61 -3.70 -7.38
CA GLN A 18 -15.51 -2.54 -7.45
C GLN A 18 -14.83 -1.27 -6.94
N SER A 19 -14.19 -1.34 -5.77
CA SER A 19 -13.44 -0.21 -5.19
C SER A 19 -12.29 0.27 -6.08
N TRP A 20 -11.58 -0.66 -6.72
CA TRP A 20 -10.51 -0.34 -7.65
C TRP A 20 -11.04 0.35 -8.91
N THR A 21 -12.11 -0.16 -9.51
CA THR A 21 -12.72 0.44 -10.71
C THR A 21 -13.17 1.88 -10.45
N GLU A 22 -13.81 2.13 -9.31
CA GLU A 22 -14.20 3.49 -8.93
C GLU A 22 -12.96 4.38 -8.70
N SER A 23 -11.92 3.86 -8.05
CA SER A 23 -10.67 4.60 -7.82
C SER A 23 -9.94 4.98 -9.11
N VAL A 24 -9.98 4.11 -10.13
CA VAL A 24 -9.40 4.40 -11.45
C VAL A 24 -10.21 5.48 -12.16
N ARG A 25 -11.55 5.36 -12.13
CA ARG A 25 -12.47 6.34 -12.73
C ARG A 25 -12.33 7.75 -12.15
N LEU A 26 -12.11 7.84 -10.84
CA LEU A 26 -11.93 9.11 -10.12
C LEU A 26 -10.55 9.74 -10.34
N LYS A 27 -9.56 8.95 -10.78
CA LYS A 27 -8.22 9.45 -11.12
C LYS A 27 -8.21 9.85 -12.60
N SER A 28 -7.56 10.97 -12.91
CA SER A 28 -7.59 11.64 -14.22
C SER A 28 -7.29 10.71 -15.42
N GLN A 29 -7.69 11.12 -16.63
CA GLN A 29 -7.52 10.37 -17.90
C GLN A 29 -6.18 9.63 -18.09
N PRO A 30 -5.01 10.14 -17.68
CA PRO A 30 -3.74 9.41 -17.79
C PRO A 30 -3.67 8.12 -16.95
N PHE A 31 -4.46 8.03 -15.88
CA PHE A 31 -4.47 6.88 -14.97
C PHE A 31 -5.30 5.72 -15.54
N ASP A 32 -6.39 6.03 -16.23
CA ASP A 32 -7.27 5.04 -16.87
C ASP A 32 -6.55 4.31 -18.02
N SER A 33 -5.77 5.03 -18.83
CA SER A 33 -4.99 4.42 -19.92
C SER A 33 -3.85 3.52 -19.42
N MET A 34 -3.26 3.83 -18.27
CA MET A 34 -2.20 3.02 -17.64
C MET A 34 -2.74 1.77 -16.95
N PHE A 35 -4.00 1.81 -16.49
CA PHE A 35 -4.65 0.75 -15.73
C PHE A 35 -5.98 0.33 -16.36
N SER A 36 -5.97 0.03 -17.66
CA SER A 36 -7.17 -0.27 -18.45
C SER A 36 -7.92 -1.54 -18.04
N SER A 37 -7.34 -2.39 -17.18
CA SER A 37 -8.00 -3.60 -16.69
C SER A 37 -7.57 -3.95 -15.27
N PHE A 38 -8.48 -4.61 -14.54
CA PHE A 38 -8.22 -5.02 -13.16
C PHE A 38 -7.03 -6.00 -13.10
N PRO A 39 -6.01 -5.73 -12.28
CA PRO A 39 -4.79 -6.53 -12.26
C PRO A 39 -5.06 -7.95 -11.76
N LYS A 40 -4.67 -8.95 -12.57
CA LYS A 40 -4.76 -10.39 -12.22
C LYS A 40 -3.59 -10.88 -11.37
N LYS A 41 -2.51 -10.10 -11.32
CA LYS A 41 -1.26 -10.42 -10.62
C LYS A 41 -0.92 -9.27 -9.67
N PRO A 42 -0.24 -9.54 -8.54
CA PRO A 42 0.22 -8.48 -7.65
C PRO A 42 1.21 -7.55 -8.37
N TRP A 43 1.34 -6.32 -7.88
CA TRP A 43 2.19 -5.30 -8.49
C TRP A 43 3.67 -5.68 -8.60
N PHE A 44 4.14 -6.62 -7.77
CA PHE A 44 5.52 -7.12 -7.76
C PHE A 44 5.74 -8.37 -8.61
N TYR A 45 4.73 -8.83 -9.37
CA TYR A 45 4.81 -10.09 -10.12
C TYR A 45 5.97 -10.15 -11.13
N LEU A 46 6.34 -9.01 -11.73
CA LEU A 46 7.43 -8.92 -12.71
C LEU A 46 8.79 -8.58 -12.09
N ILE A 47 8.85 -8.37 -10.76
CA ILE A 47 10.10 -8.09 -10.08
C ILE A 47 10.80 -9.43 -9.86
N CYS A 48 11.73 -9.77 -10.76
CA CYS A 48 12.55 -10.97 -10.63
C CYS A 48 13.54 -10.82 -9.44
N HIS A 49 13.86 -11.94 -8.79
CA HIS A 49 14.88 -12.03 -7.72
C HIS A 49 14.63 -11.22 -6.44
N CYS A 50 13.41 -10.74 -6.19
CA CYS A 50 13.07 -10.16 -4.90
C CYS A 50 12.64 -11.24 -3.88
N ASP A 51 13.22 -11.20 -2.69
CA ASP A 51 12.80 -12.07 -1.60
C ASP A 51 11.53 -11.53 -0.91
N ARG A 52 10.91 -12.37 -0.08
CA ARG A 52 9.69 -11.99 0.66
C ARG A 52 9.93 -10.78 1.58
N ARG A 53 11.15 -10.62 2.11
CA ARG A 53 11.50 -9.51 3.00
C ARG A 53 11.46 -8.19 2.23
N PHE A 54 12.06 -8.15 1.04
CA PHE A 54 12.00 -7.00 0.15
C PHE A 54 10.55 -6.56 -0.12
N ILE A 55 9.69 -7.50 -0.52
CA ILE A 55 8.27 -7.22 -0.78
C ILE A 55 7.55 -6.68 0.46
N THR A 56 7.80 -7.28 1.62
CA THR A 56 7.18 -6.85 2.88
C THR A 56 7.61 -5.45 3.27
N THR A 57 8.90 -5.15 3.17
CA THR A 57 9.45 -3.81 3.42
C THR A 57 8.84 -2.78 2.48
N PHE A 58 8.73 -3.09 1.19
CA PHE A 58 8.15 -2.19 0.22
C PHE A 58 6.66 -1.92 0.47
N ILE A 59 5.90 -2.95 0.88
CA ILE A 59 4.50 -2.79 1.27
C ILE A 59 4.38 -1.87 2.50
N ARG A 60 5.25 -2.02 3.50
CA ARG A 60 5.30 -1.13 4.68
C ARG A 60 5.63 0.31 4.29
N LEU A 61 6.60 0.51 3.40
CA LEU A 61 6.95 1.82 2.84
C LEU A 61 5.74 2.47 2.15
N ARG A 62 5.11 1.76 1.21
CA ARG A 62 3.95 2.26 0.45
C ARG A 62 2.71 2.54 1.29
N SER A 63 2.59 1.90 2.46
CA SER A 63 1.44 2.08 3.37
C SER A 63 1.75 2.99 4.56
N GLY A 64 2.97 3.55 4.64
CA GLY A 64 3.38 4.42 5.75
C GLY A 64 3.58 3.68 7.09
N HIS A 65 3.61 2.35 7.11
CA HIS A 65 3.85 1.53 8.31
C HIS A 65 5.36 1.33 8.55
N CYS A 66 6.08 2.43 8.64
CA CYS A 66 7.53 2.43 8.77
C CYS A 66 7.98 2.89 10.15
N LEU A 67 9.25 2.66 10.48
CA LEU A 67 9.81 3.08 11.76
C LEU A 67 10.17 4.58 11.79
N THR A 68 9.33 5.43 11.18
CA THR A 68 9.52 6.87 11.23
C THR A 68 8.92 7.45 12.50
N LYS A 69 9.47 8.55 13.03
CA LYS A 69 8.93 9.22 14.22
C LYS A 69 7.46 9.61 14.02
N ALA A 70 7.04 9.98 12.80
CA ALA A 70 5.63 10.25 12.53
C ALA A 70 4.71 9.03 12.76
N PHE A 71 5.13 7.85 12.33
CA PHE A 71 4.36 6.61 12.57
C PHE A 71 4.45 6.19 14.04
N LEU A 72 5.65 6.19 14.62
CA LEU A 72 5.88 5.81 16.02
C LEU A 72 5.13 6.72 17.00
N ASN A 73 5.05 8.02 16.72
CA ASN A 73 4.32 8.99 17.55
C ASN A 73 2.81 8.70 17.51
N ARG A 74 2.28 8.38 16.32
CA ARG A 74 0.87 7.95 16.18
C ARG A 74 0.56 6.67 16.97
N MET A 75 1.54 5.79 17.13
CA MET A 75 1.44 4.58 17.95
C MET A 75 1.71 4.83 19.45
N GLY A 76 1.99 6.07 19.86
CA GLY A 76 2.30 6.41 21.25
C GLY A 76 3.67 5.91 21.73
N MET A 77 4.59 5.58 20.82
CA MET A 77 5.92 5.04 21.15
C MET A 77 7.01 6.12 21.29
N VAL A 78 6.78 7.32 20.75
CA VAL A 78 7.68 8.47 20.88
C VAL A 78 6.88 9.75 21.11
N ASP A 79 7.46 10.70 21.82
CA ASP A 79 6.76 11.91 22.25
C ASP A 79 6.49 12.92 21.12
N SER A 80 7.34 12.93 20.09
CA SER A 80 7.25 13.88 18.98
C SER A 80 7.43 13.21 17.62
N PRO A 81 6.64 13.59 16.59
CA PRO A 81 6.82 13.11 15.23
C PRO A 81 7.95 13.83 14.48
N SER A 82 8.58 14.84 15.09
CA SER A 82 9.55 15.72 14.42
C SER A 82 10.93 15.11 14.30
N CYS A 83 11.55 15.31 13.13
CA CYS A 83 12.96 15.12 12.88
C CYS A 83 13.79 16.25 13.51
N ASP A 84 15.09 16.03 13.65
CA ASP A 84 15.99 16.98 14.30
C ASP A 84 16.21 18.24 13.44
N CYS A 85 15.90 18.18 12.15
CA CYS A 85 15.83 19.34 11.26
C CYS A 85 14.56 20.19 11.42
N GLY A 86 13.62 19.78 12.28
CA GLY A 86 12.36 20.50 12.55
C GLY A 86 11.16 20.08 11.68
N SER A 87 11.36 19.29 10.63
CA SER A 87 10.27 18.75 9.80
C SER A 87 9.64 17.50 10.42
N ILE A 88 8.41 17.13 10.04
CA ILE A 88 7.82 15.85 10.44
C ILE A 88 8.61 14.71 9.78
N GLN A 89 9.05 13.72 10.55
CA GLN A 89 9.79 12.59 10.02
C GLN A 89 8.84 11.59 9.34
N THR A 90 8.56 11.82 8.06
CA THR A 90 7.88 10.84 7.19
C THR A 90 8.90 10.05 6.36
N ILE A 91 8.43 9.08 5.56
CA ILE A 91 9.32 8.36 4.64
C ILE A 91 9.83 9.30 3.54
N GLU A 92 8.97 10.19 3.04
CA GLU A 92 9.34 11.19 2.05
C GLU A 92 10.45 12.08 2.59
N HIS A 93 10.32 12.55 3.83
CA HIS A 93 11.36 13.34 4.49
C HIS A 93 12.70 12.60 4.65
N LEU A 94 12.70 11.28 4.82
CA LEU A 94 13.94 10.50 4.92
C LEU A 94 14.61 10.21 3.57
N LEU A 95 13.87 10.36 2.47
CA LEU A 95 14.34 10.07 1.10
C LEU A 95 14.76 11.34 0.33
N THR A 96 14.58 12.53 0.92
CA THR A 96 14.90 13.85 0.35
C THR A 96 15.86 14.61 1.24
#